data_AF-A0A916H1A1-F1
#
_entry.id   AF-A0A916H1A1-F1
#
_cell.length_a   1.000
_cell.length_b   1.000
_cell.length_c   1.000
_cell.angle_alpha   90.00
_cell.angle_beta   90.00
_cell.angle_gamma   90.00
#
_symmetry.space_group_name_H-M   'P 1'
#
loop_
_entity.id
_entity.type
_entity.pdbx_description
1 polymer ?
#
loop_
_entity_poly.entity_id
_entity_poly.type
_entity_poly.pdbx_seq_one_letter_code
_entity_poly.pdbx_strand_id
1 'polypeptide(L)'
;MTETIKAWQCIGCGRIEGPQNCIGVCRDRKVEFVYAAELVEAQERLTRAIEDAAALRAFLRRLSGTTPRDGRWEASYRSMQEHAKALLAHRPEEFAVVAAASPDDGAAPEAATRTREA
;
A
#
# COMPACT_ATOMS: atom_id res chain seq x y z
N MET A 1 -4.61 -2.88 -9.31
CA MET A 1 -3.16 -3.15 -9.17
C MET A 1 -2.42 -1.89 -9.58
N THR A 2 -1.35 -1.53 -8.88
CA THR A 2 -0.46 -0.42 -9.25
C THR A 2 0.18 -0.73 -10.60
N GLU A 3 0.05 0.16 -11.57
CA GLU A 3 0.66 -0.05 -12.89
C GLU A 3 2.16 0.17 -12.79
N THR A 4 2.94 -0.75 -13.37
CA THR A 4 4.40 -0.67 -13.33
C THR A 4 4.98 -0.43 -14.72
N ILE A 5 5.94 0.48 -14.78
CA ILE A 5 6.70 0.78 -16.00
C ILE A 5 8.00 -0.02 -15.95
N LYS A 6 8.18 -0.89 -16.94
CA LYS A 6 9.43 -1.64 -17.12
C LYS A 6 10.47 -0.75 -17.78
N ALA A 7 11.65 -0.69 -17.20
CA ALA A 7 12.79 0.06 -17.73
C ALA A 7 14.10 -0.69 -17.56
N TRP A 8 15.13 -0.26 -18.29
CA TRP A 8 16.50 -0.72 -18.09
C TRP A 8 17.26 0.27 -17.21
N GLN A 9 17.87 -0.23 -16.15
CA GLN A 9 18.71 0.56 -15.24
C GLN A 9 20.13 0.01 -15.25
N CYS A 10 21.13 0.87 -15.48
CA CYS A 10 22.53 0.49 -15.30
C CYS A 10 22.81 0.20 -13.82
N ILE A 11 23.37 -0.97 -13.51
CA ILE A 11 23.73 -1.36 -12.13
C ILE A 11 24.96 -0.62 -11.58
N GLY A 12 25.75 0.03 -12.45
CA GLY A 12 26.95 0.78 -12.07
C GLY A 12 26.64 2.23 -11.70
N CYS A 13 25.99 2.97 -12.59
CA CYS A 13 25.72 4.41 -12.40
C CYS A 13 24.25 4.76 -12.16
N GLY A 14 23.32 3.79 -12.20
CA GLY A 14 21.90 4.03 -11.95
C GLY A 14 21.12 4.69 -13.10
N ARG A 15 21.75 4.94 -14.25
CA ARG A 15 21.11 5.53 -15.43
C ARG A 15 19.88 4.72 -15.87
N ILE A 16 18.77 5.43 -16.08
CA ILE A 16 17.52 4.97 -16.70
C ILE A 16 17.46 5.70 -18.05
N GLU A 17 17.22 5.00 -19.16
CA GLU A 17 17.40 5.49 -20.55
C GLU A 17 17.21 7.02 -20.73
N GLY A 18 18.35 7.73 -20.77
CA GLY A 18 18.51 9.18 -20.84
C GLY A 18 19.99 9.56 -20.98
N PRO A 19 20.35 10.77 -21.46
CA PRO A 19 21.66 11.09 -22.04
C PRO A 19 22.77 11.39 -21.02
N GLN A 20 22.84 10.63 -19.92
CA GLN A 20 23.98 10.74 -19.01
C GLN A 20 25.23 10.11 -19.64
N ASN A 21 26.37 10.78 -19.55
CA ASN A 21 27.67 10.31 -20.05
C ASN A 21 28.07 9.00 -19.36
N CYS A 22 27.85 7.87 -20.02
CA CYS A 22 28.25 6.56 -19.53
C CYS A 22 29.70 6.27 -19.91
N ILE A 23 30.48 5.85 -18.92
CA ILE A 23 31.90 5.49 -19.04
C ILE A 23 32.12 4.04 -19.54
N GLY A 24 31.09 3.38 -20.09
CA GLY A 24 31.23 2.11 -20.81
C GLY A 24 31.38 0.84 -19.98
N VAL A 25 31.30 0.91 -18.64
CA VAL A 25 31.39 -0.26 -17.72
C VAL A 25 30.04 -0.75 -17.18
N CYS A 26 28.95 -0.17 -17.67
CA CYS A 26 27.58 -0.48 -17.23
C CYS A 26 27.11 -1.87 -17.71
N ARG A 27 26.52 -2.65 -16.80
CA ARG A 27 25.57 -3.72 -17.14
C ARG A 27 24.17 -3.22 -16.82
N ASP A 28 23.20 -3.56 -17.64
CA ASP A 28 21.81 -3.16 -17.42
C ASP A 28 21.02 -4.30 -16.78
N ARG A 29 20.10 -3.93 -15.88
CA ARG A 29 19.09 -4.84 -15.35
C ARG A 29 17.71 -4.29 -15.66
N LYS A 30 16.76 -5.19 -15.89
CA LYS A 30 15.35 -4.84 -15.99
C LYS A 30 14.84 -4.48 -14.58
N VAL A 31 14.19 -3.33 -14.47
CA VAL A 31 13.56 -2.84 -13.23
C VAL A 31 12.13 -2.41 -13.52
N GLU A 32 11.35 -2.30 -12.46
CA GLU A 32 9.97 -1.83 -12.50
C GLU A 32 9.86 -0.55 -11.66
N PHE A 33 9.25 0.47 -12.23
CA PHE A 33 8.97 1.75 -11.58
C PHE A 33 7.47 1.95 -11.43
N VAL A 34 7.11 2.71 -10.42
CA VAL A 34 5.78 3.28 -10.23
C VAL A 34 5.89 4.79 -10.28
N TYR A 35 4.82 5.48 -10.65
CA TYR A 35 4.81 6.94 -10.56
C TYR A 35 4.99 7.38 -9.10
N ALA A 36 5.79 8.42 -8.89
CA ALA A 36 6.05 8.93 -7.54
C ALA A 36 4.76 9.36 -6.84
N ALA A 37 3.79 9.89 -7.58
CA ALA A 37 2.47 10.25 -7.06
C ALA A 37 1.73 9.03 -6.48
N GLU A 38 1.77 7.89 -7.17
CA GLU A 38 1.14 6.65 -6.69
C GLU A 38 1.81 6.11 -5.42
N LEU A 39 3.15 6.23 -5.33
CA LEU A 39 3.87 5.87 -4.12
C LEU A 39 3.46 6.75 -2.94
N VAL A 40 3.37 8.07 -3.14
CA VAL A 40 2.97 9.02 -2.09
C VAL A 40 1.55 8.72 -1.63
N GLU A 41 0.60 8.55 -2.56
CA GLU A 41 -0.78 8.21 -2.23
C GLU A 41 -0.88 6.88 -1.46
N ALA A 42 -0.12 5.87 -1.87
CA ALA A 42 -0.07 4.59 -1.17
C ALA A 42 0.51 4.73 0.25
N GLN A 43 1.54 5.55 0.44
CA GLN A 43 2.12 5.84 1.75
C GLN A 43 1.15 6.56 2.67
N GLU A 44 0.40 7.52 2.15
CA GLU A 44 -0.64 8.22 2.91
C GLU A 44 -1.76 7.29 3.35
N ARG A 45 -2.27 6.44 2.43
CA ARG A 45 -3.27 5.42 2.77
C ARG A 45 -2.75 4.44 3.82
N LEU A 46 -1.50 4.00 3.69
CA LEU A 46 -0.87 3.10 4.65
C LEU A 46 -0.75 3.76 6.03
N THR A 47 -0.35 5.03 6.08
CA THR A 47 -0.22 5.79 7.33
C THR A 47 -1.57 5.89 8.03
N ARG A 48 -2.63 6.29 7.30
CA ARG A 48 -4.00 6.34 7.83
C ARG A 48 -4.46 4.98 8.36
N ALA A 49 -4.25 3.91 7.59
CA ALA A 49 -4.62 2.56 8.01
C ALA A 49 -3.90 2.09 9.27
N ILE A 50 -2.62 2.46 9.45
CA ILE A 50 -1.84 2.14 10.65
C ILE A 50 -2.38 2.91 11.87
N GLU A 51 -2.65 4.21 11.72
CA GLU A 51 -3.22 5.05 12.77
C GLU A 51 -4.58 4.54 13.23
N ASP A 52 -5.44 4.18 12.28
CA ASP A 52 -6.76 3.59 12.54
C ASP A 52 -6.65 2.25 13.27
N ALA A 53 -5.78 1.36 12.79
CA ALA A 53 -5.55 0.07 13.43
C ALA A 53 -5.00 0.23 14.86
N ALA A 54 -4.16 1.24 15.09
CA ALA A 54 -3.66 1.57 16.42
C ALA A 54 -4.79 2.07 17.34
N ALA A 55 -5.65 2.95 16.85
CA ALA A 55 -6.79 3.47 17.61
C ALA A 55 -7.79 2.36 18.00
N LEU A 56 -8.14 1.48 17.06
CA LEU A 56 -9.00 0.32 17.31
C LEU A 56 -8.36 -0.65 18.30
N ARG A 57 -7.05 -0.93 18.16
CA ARG A 57 -6.32 -1.80 19.09
C ARG A 57 -6.29 -1.21 20.50
N ALA A 58 -6.11 0.10 20.63
CA ALA A 58 -6.14 0.77 21.92
C ALA A 58 -7.54 0.68 22.57
N PHE A 59 -8.60 0.87 21.79
CA PHE A 59 -9.97 0.68 22.25
C PHE A 59 -10.24 -0.76 22.71
N LEU A 60 -9.87 -1.77 21.91
CA LEU A 60 -10.06 -3.18 22.27
C LEU A 60 -9.29 -3.57 23.54
N ARG A 61 -8.06 -3.06 23.71
CA ARG A 61 -7.30 -3.25 24.96
C ARG A 61 -8.07 -2.70 26.15
N ARG A 62 -8.58 -1.47 26.05
CA ARG A 62 -9.38 -0.84 27.11
C ARG A 62 -10.66 -1.62 27.40
N LEU A 63 -11.38 -2.05 26.37
CA LEU A 63 -12.59 -2.85 26.49
C LEU A 63 -12.30 -4.16 27.23
N SER A 64 -11.28 -4.91 26.79
CA SER A 64 -10.92 -6.20 27.39
C SER A 64 -10.48 -6.10 28.85
N GLY A 65 -9.89 -4.98 29.26
CA GLY A 65 -9.46 -4.74 30.64
C GLY A 65 -10.49 -4.06 31.53
N THR A 66 -11.68 -3.73 31.02
CA THR A 66 -12.69 -3.04 31.82
C THR A 66 -13.52 -4.04 32.61
N THR A 67 -13.47 -3.91 33.93
CA THR A 67 -14.35 -4.63 34.86
C THR A 67 -15.25 -3.60 35.55
N PRO A 68 -16.51 -3.43 35.11
CA PRO A 68 -17.42 -2.48 35.74
C PRO A 68 -17.72 -2.91 37.19
N ARG A 69 -17.90 -1.92 38.07
CA ARG A 69 -18.41 -2.17 39.43
C ARG A 69 -19.90 -2.49 39.37
N ASP A 70 -20.40 -3.21 40.38
CA ASP A 70 -21.81 -3.54 40.51
C ASP A 70 -22.70 -2.29 40.39
N GLY A 71 -23.76 -2.42 39.59
CA GLY A 71 -24.70 -1.34 39.31
C GLY A 71 -24.19 -0.23 38.37
N ARG A 72 -22.93 -0.26 37.90
CA ARG A 72 -22.38 0.75 36.97
C ARG A 72 -22.07 0.24 35.57
N TRP A 73 -22.34 -1.03 35.28
CA TRP A 73 -22.03 -1.65 33.99
C TRP A 73 -22.69 -0.92 32.81
N GLU A 74 -23.92 -0.44 32.97
CA GLU A 74 -24.65 0.22 31.89
C GLU A 74 -24.02 1.56 31.50
N ALA A 75 -23.61 2.36 32.49
CA ALA A 75 -22.92 3.63 32.24
C ALA A 75 -21.56 3.41 31.54
N SER A 76 -20.79 2.40 32.00
CA SER A 76 -19.53 2.02 31.35
C SER A 76 -19.75 1.54 29.92
N TYR A 77 -20.78 0.73 29.69
CA TYR A 77 -21.13 0.21 28.37
C TYR A 77 -21.56 1.32 27.40
N ARG A 78 -22.45 2.23 27.82
CA ARG A 78 -22.88 3.36 26.99
C ARG A 78 -21.71 4.28 26.60
N SER A 79 -20.82 4.59 27.55
CA SER A 79 -19.60 5.37 27.27
C SER A 79 -18.68 4.68 26.26
N MET A 80 -18.54 3.35 26.34
CA MET A 80 -17.77 2.58 25.37
C MET A 80 -18.42 2.55 23.98
N GLN A 81 -19.75 2.46 23.91
CA GLN A 81 -20.48 2.53 22.64
C GLN A 81 -20.31 3.89 21.96
N GLU A 82 -20.38 4.99 22.71
CA GLU A 82 -20.13 6.33 22.18
C GLU A 82 -18.71 6.46 21.60
N HIS A 83 -17.72 5.98 22.34
CA HIS A 83 -16.33 5.94 21.87
C HIS A 83 -16.18 5.11 20.60
N ALA A 84 -16.79 3.92 20.56
CA ALA A 84 -16.74 3.04 19.39
C ALA A 84 -17.41 3.68 18.17
N LYS A 85 -18.57 4.33 18.35
CA LYS A 85 -19.28 5.05 17.28
C LYS A 85 -18.42 6.18 16.73
N ALA A 86 -17.75 6.96 17.58
CA ALA A 86 -16.84 8.02 17.15
C ALA A 86 -15.68 7.45 16.32
N LEU A 87 -15.00 6.40 16.80
CA LEU A 87 -13.91 5.75 16.07
C LEU A 87 -14.35 5.22 14.69
N LEU A 88 -15.56 4.68 14.58
CA LEU A 88 -16.08 4.15 13.33
C LEU A 88 -16.59 5.24 12.37
N ALA A 89 -17.12 6.35 12.90
CA ALA A 89 -17.63 7.46 12.09
C ALA A 89 -16.53 8.22 11.35
N HIS A 90 -15.28 8.18 11.86
CA HIS A 90 -14.12 8.74 11.17
C HIS A 90 -13.71 7.98 9.89
N ARG A 91 -14.43 6.89 9.54
CA ARG A 91 -14.10 6.01 8.43
C ARG A 91 -15.23 5.87 7.39
N PRO A 92 -15.40 6.81 6.45
CA PRO A 92 -16.19 6.54 5.27
C PRO A 92 -15.47 5.55 4.34
N GLU A 93 -16.00 4.33 4.25
CA GLU A 93 -15.99 3.41 3.09
C GLU A 93 -14.69 2.98 2.37
N GLU A 94 -13.48 3.16 2.90
CA GLU A 94 -12.24 2.77 2.17
C GLU A 94 -11.95 1.24 2.11
N PHE A 95 -12.74 0.40 2.79
CA PHE A 95 -12.48 -1.05 2.91
C PHE A 95 -13.22 -1.94 1.89
N ALA A 96 -14.04 -1.37 1.01
CA ALA A 96 -14.82 -2.17 0.05
C ALA A 96 -13.97 -2.77 -1.10
N VAL A 97 -12.73 -2.31 -1.31
CA VAL A 97 -11.98 -2.57 -2.56
C VAL A 97 -11.10 -3.83 -2.51
N VAL A 98 -10.86 -4.42 -1.32
CA VAL A 98 -9.92 -5.56 -1.19
C VAL A 98 -10.55 -6.91 -1.55
N ALA A 99 -11.89 -7.02 -1.57
CA ALA A 99 -12.58 -8.28 -1.82
C ALA A 99 -12.72 -8.66 -3.31
N ALA A 100 -12.44 -7.74 -4.25
CA ALA A 100 -12.77 -7.93 -5.67
C ALA A 100 -11.58 -8.32 -6.58
N ALA A 101 -10.36 -8.47 -6.05
CA ALA A 101 -9.17 -8.70 -6.87
C ALA A 101 -8.46 -10.03 -6.54
N SER A 102 -9.03 -11.14 -7.01
CA SER A 102 -8.27 -12.36 -7.33
C SER A 102 -7.91 -12.34 -8.82
N PRO A 103 -6.69 -12.75 -9.22
CA PRO A 103 -6.16 -12.58 -10.56
C PRO A 103 -6.52 -13.76 -11.48
N ASP A 104 -6.85 -13.45 -12.74
CA ASP A 104 -6.93 -14.41 -13.84
C ASP A 104 -5.68 -14.24 -14.74
N ASP A 105 -5.26 -15.35 -15.34
CA ASP A 105 -3.92 -15.67 -15.80
C ASP A 105 -3.43 -14.95 -17.08
N GLY A 106 -2.11 -14.69 -17.12
CA GLY A 106 -1.21 -15.00 -18.24
C GLY A 106 -1.46 -14.40 -19.64
N ALA A 107 -0.65 -13.40 -20.01
CA ALA A 107 0.02 -13.32 -21.32
C ALA A 107 1.03 -12.16 -21.35
N ALA A 108 2.33 -12.47 -21.35
CA ALA A 108 3.36 -11.54 -21.82
C ALA A 108 3.71 -11.89 -23.28
N PRO A 109 3.94 -10.90 -24.16
CA PRO A 109 4.14 -11.14 -25.58
C PRO A 109 5.55 -11.66 -25.89
N GLU A 110 5.62 -12.53 -26.90
CA GLU A 110 6.83 -13.08 -27.50
C GLU A 110 7.79 -11.99 -27.98
N ALA A 111 9.06 -12.16 -27.62
CA ALA A 111 10.17 -11.41 -28.19
C ALA A 111 10.53 -11.98 -29.57
N ALA A 112 10.25 -11.23 -30.63
CA ALA A 112 10.74 -11.51 -31.99
C ALA A 112 11.99 -10.65 -32.30
N THR A 113 13.13 -11.29 -32.10
CA THR A 113 14.32 -11.33 -32.96
C THR A 113 14.70 -10.11 -33.82
N ARG A 114 15.91 -9.59 -33.55
CA ARG A 114 16.71 -8.72 -34.42
C ARG A 114 16.84 -9.32 -35.83
N THR A 115 16.53 -8.54 -36.86
CA THR A 115 17.12 -8.71 -38.19
C THR A 115 18.20 -7.67 -38.44
N ARG A 116 19.30 -8.17 -38.99
CA ARG A 116 20.55 -7.51 -39.35
C ARG A 116 20.59 -7.54 -40.88
N GLU A 117 20.56 -6.40 -41.54
CA GLU A 117 20.80 -6.18 -42.99
C GLU A 117 20.92 -4.64 -43.15
N ALA A 118 21.89 -4.04 -43.82
CA ALA A 118 23.07 -4.48 -44.57
C ALA A 118 24.18 -3.41 -44.41
#